data_AF-A0AAN4ZY29-F1
#
_entry.id   AF-A0AAN4ZY29-F1
#
_cell.length_a   1.000
_cell.length_b   1.000
_cell.length_c   1.000
_cell.angle_alpha   90.00
_cell.angle_beta   90.00
_cell.angle_gamma   90.00
#
_symmetry.space_group_name_H-M   'P 1'
#
loop_
_entity.id
_entity.type
_entity.pdbx_description
1 polymer ?
#
loop_
_entity_poly.entity_id
_entity_poly.type
_entity_poly.pdbx_seq_one_letter_code
_entity_poly.pdbx_strand_id
1 'polypeptide(L)'
;MYQNNIMGDKIERIQTGARIEKRLLKVLKGTAEYLNISLGDLIEAIALHSFENKPPFSDETLKKIAQLKAVYDLDWSAEDSHKFAEDET
;
A
#
# COMPACT_ATOMS: atom_id res chain seq x y z
N MET A 1 -32.80 -10.60 -20.21
CA MET A 1 -33.09 -9.35 -19.48
C MET A 1 -32.40 -9.46 -18.14
N TYR A 2 -31.31 -8.72 -17.97
CA TYR A 2 -30.65 -8.21 -16.74
C TYR A 2 -29.19 -7.97 -17.14
N GLN A 3 -28.96 -6.86 -17.84
CA GLN A 3 -27.64 -6.26 -17.88
C GLN A 3 -27.34 -5.81 -16.45
N ASN A 4 -26.43 -6.51 -15.77
CA ASN A 4 -25.79 -5.96 -14.59
C ASN A 4 -24.98 -4.75 -15.04
N ASN A 5 -25.59 -3.58 -14.94
CA ASN A 5 -24.94 -2.30 -15.17
C ASN A 5 -23.95 -2.12 -14.00
N ILE A 6 -22.68 -2.45 -14.23
CA ILE A 6 -21.61 -2.10 -13.29
C ILE A 6 -21.54 -0.56 -13.30
N MET A 7 -22.20 0.05 -12.32
CA MET A 7 -22.12 1.48 -12.00
C MET A 7 -20.76 1.79 -11.36
N GLY A 8 -19.68 1.50 -12.08
CA GLY A 8 -18.36 2.02 -11.75
C GLY A 8 -18.08 3.16 -12.70
N ASP A 9 -17.78 4.35 -12.16
CA ASP A 9 -17.20 5.41 -12.98
C ASP A 9 -15.98 4.85 -13.70
N LYS A 10 -15.83 5.21 -14.98
CA LYS A 10 -14.71 4.75 -15.79
C LYS A 10 -13.45 5.42 -15.27
N ILE A 11 -12.55 4.66 -14.64
CA ILE A 11 -11.29 5.19 -14.10
C ILE A 11 -10.19 5.06 -15.14
N GLU A 12 -9.43 6.13 -15.36
CA GLU A 12 -8.20 6.12 -16.14
C GLU A 12 -7.02 5.74 -15.25
N ARG A 13 -6.18 4.81 -15.71
CA ARG A 13 -4.99 4.34 -14.98
C ARG A 13 -3.74 4.68 -15.78
N ILE A 14 -2.76 5.29 -15.13
CA ILE A 14 -1.45 5.61 -15.70
C ILE A 14 -0.39 4.77 -15.00
N GLN A 15 0.50 4.15 -15.79
CA GLN A 15 1.63 3.41 -15.26
C GLN A 15 2.74 4.37 -14.84
N THR A 16 3.32 4.16 -13.66
CA THR A 16 4.42 4.98 -13.13
C THR A 16 5.56 4.11 -12.64
N GLY A 17 6.80 4.59 -12.83
CA GLY A 17 8.00 4.00 -12.25
C GLY A 17 8.34 4.71 -10.94
N ALA A 18 7.93 4.15 -9.80
CA ALA A 18 8.30 4.66 -8.48
C ALA A 18 9.51 3.91 -7.92
N ARG A 19 10.51 4.64 -7.40
CA ARG A 19 11.54 4.08 -6.52
C ARG A 19 10.95 4.03 -5.11
N ILE A 20 10.92 2.84 -4.51
CA ILE A 20 10.43 2.60 -3.15
C ILE A 20 11.48 1.78 -2.43
N GLU A 21 11.70 2.06 -1.14
CA GLU A 21 12.64 1.26 -0.37
C GLU A 21 12.26 -0.23 -0.40
N LYS A 22 13.29 -1.07 -0.50
CA LYS A 22 13.17 -2.49 -0.80
C LYS A 22 12.34 -3.26 0.21
N ARG A 23 12.55 -3.06 1.52
CA ARG A 23 11.81 -3.77 2.59
C ARG A 23 10.37 -3.29 2.66
N LEU A 24 10.13 -1.98 2.57
CA LEU A 24 8.79 -1.39 2.51
C LEU A 24 8.00 -1.94 1.33
N LEU A 25 8.60 -2.01 0.14
CA LEU A 25 7.93 -2.58 -1.04
C LEU A 25 7.54 -4.06 -0.83
N LYS A 26 8.39 -4.85 -0.15
CA LYS A 26 8.07 -6.25 0.17
C LYS A 26 6.90 -6.36 1.16
N VAL A 27 6.85 -5.49 2.17
CA VAL A 27 5.72 -5.43 3.10
C VAL A 27 4.45 -5.03 2.35
N LEU A 28 4.49 -3.97 1.54
CA LEU A 28 3.35 -3.52 0.73
C LEU A 28 2.82 -4.64 -0.18
N LYS A 29 3.70 -5.34 -0.89
CA LYS A 29 3.31 -6.48 -1.74
C LYS A 29 2.69 -7.62 -0.92
N GLY A 30 3.26 -7.96 0.23
CA GLY A 30 2.69 -8.98 1.12
C GLY A 30 1.34 -8.59 1.69
N THR A 31 1.12 -7.31 2.01
CA THR A 31 -0.17 -6.80 2.46
C THR A 31 -1.22 -6.83 1.35
N ALA A 32 -0.85 -6.44 0.13
CA ALA A 32 -1.74 -6.50 -1.03
C ALA A 32 -2.18 -7.95 -1.30
N GLU A 33 -1.25 -8.91 -1.26
CA GLU A 33 -1.54 -10.34 -1.40
C GLU A 33 -2.48 -10.84 -0.29
N TYR A 34 -2.23 -10.46 0.97
CA TYR A 34 -3.10 -10.85 2.10
C TYR A 34 -4.55 -10.35 1.92
N LEU A 35 -4.72 -9.15 1.37
CA LEU A 35 -6.02 -8.53 1.13
C LEU A 35 -6.64 -8.93 -0.22
N ASN A 36 -5.94 -9.74 -1.03
CA ASN A 36 -6.35 -10.15 -2.37
C ASN A 36 -6.68 -8.96 -3.30
N ILE A 37 -5.82 -7.93 -3.28
CA ILE A 37 -5.91 -6.73 -4.14
C ILE A 37 -4.58 -6.46 -4.84
N SER A 38 -4.59 -5.64 -5.88
CA SER A 38 -3.34 -5.24 -6.52
C SER A 38 -2.53 -4.27 -5.63
N LEU A 39 -1.21 -4.19 -5.86
CA LEU A 39 -0.37 -3.19 -5.20
C LEU A 39 -0.84 -1.76 -5.50
N GLY A 40 -1.32 -1.51 -6.73
CA GLY A 40 -1.86 -0.21 -7.12
C GLY A 40 -3.11 0.15 -6.31
N ASP A 41 -4.07 -0.77 -6.20
CA ASP A 41 -5.29 -0.55 -5.42
C ASP A 41 -4.98 -0.34 -3.93
N LEU A 42 -4.01 -1.06 -3.37
CA LEU A 42 -3.55 -0.84 -1.99
C LEU A 42 -2.99 0.58 -1.81
N ILE A 43 -2.12 1.03 -2.73
CA ILE A 43 -1.52 2.36 -2.65
C ILE A 43 -2.59 3.45 -2.78
N GLU A 44 -3.51 3.31 -3.73
CA GLU A 44 -4.64 4.23 -3.91
C GLU A 44 -5.52 4.30 -2.65
N ALA A 45 -5.84 3.15 -2.06
CA ALA A 45 -6.64 3.08 -0.83
C ALA A 45 -5.92 3.76 0.35
N ILE A 46 -4.63 3.52 0.55
CA ILE A 46 -3.82 4.17 1.61
C ILE A 46 -3.78 5.69 1.38
N ALA A 47 -3.58 6.13 0.14
CA ALA A 47 -3.52 7.55 -0.20
C ALA A 47 -4.85 8.26 0.10
N LEU A 48 -5.99 7.70 -0.31
CA LEU A 48 -7.32 8.26 -0.05
C LEU A 48 -7.59 8.38 1.46
N HIS A 49 -7.31 7.33 2.24
CA HIS A 49 -7.44 7.38 3.69
C HIS A 49 -6.53 8.44 4.32
N SER A 50 -5.29 8.56 3.84
CA SER A 50 -4.32 9.55 4.33
C SER A 50 -4.75 10.98 4.01
N PHE A 51 -5.31 11.23 2.82
CA PHE A 51 -5.87 12.53 2.45
C PHE A 51 -7.05 12.94 3.34
N GLU A 52 -7.82 11.97 3.84
CA GLU A 52 -8.92 12.18 4.78
C GLU A 52 -8.48 12.11 6.25
N ASN A 53 -7.19 11.91 6.53
CA ASN A 53 -6.64 11.68 7.88
C ASN A 53 -7.35 10.54 8.64
N LYS A 54 -7.68 9.46 7.93
CA LYS A 54 -8.31 8.25 8.48
C LYS A 54 -7.34 7.07 8.48
N PRO A 55 -7.45 6.14 9.44
CA PRO A 55 -6.63 4.93 9.46
C PRO A 55 -7.05 3.96 8.31
N PRO A 56 -6.12 3.47 7.48
CA PRO A 56 -6.44 2.63 6.32
C PRO A 56 -6.64 1.14 6.62
N PHE A 57 -6.31 0.68 7.83
CA PHE A 57 -6.25 -0.75 8.16
C PHE A 57 -7.02 -1.08 9.43
N SER A 58 -7.64 -2.26 9.44
CA SER A 58 -8.22 -2.87 10.64
C SER A 58 -7.13 -3.43 11.55
N ASP A 59 -7.48 -3.71 12.81
CA ASP A 59 -6.57 -4.34 13.78
C ASP A 59 -6.02 -5.69 13.29
N GLU A 60 -6.83 -6.46 12.57
CA GLU A 60 -6.40 -7.73 11.98
C GLU A 60 -5.33 -7.53 10.90
N THR A 61 -5.57 -6.58 9.99
CA THR A 61 -4.61 -6.23 8.94
C THR A 61 -3.33 -5.65 9.54
N LEU A 62 -3.42 -4.84 10.60
CA LEU A 62 -2.26 -4.31 11.31
C LEU A 62 -1.41 -5.43 11.94
N LYS A 63 -2.03 -6.47 12.53
CA LYS A 63 -1.31 -7.65 13.03
C LYS A 63 -0.56 -8.37 11.91
N LYS A 64 -1.19 -8.52 10.73
CA LYS A 64 -0.53 -9.13 9.58
C LYS A 64 0.64 -8.28 9.07
N ILE A 65 0.46 -6.96 8.98
CA ILE A 65 1.51 -6.02 8.61
C ILE A 65 2.70 -6.14 9.58
N ALA A 66 2.45 -6.23 10.89
CA ALA A 66 3.52 -6.41 11.87
C ALA A 66 4.33 -7.70 11.66
N GLN A 67 3.65 -8.81 11.32
CA GLN A 67 4.32 -10.07 10.97
C GLN A 67 5.17 -9.92 9.70
N LEU A 68 4.66 -9.26 8.66
CA LEU A 68 5.39 -9.01 7.42
C LEU A 68 6.59 -8.09 7.64
N LYS A 69 6.44 -7.05 8.47
CA LYS A 69 7.55 -6.17 8.88
C LYS A 69 8.66 -6.98 9.55
N ALA A 70 8.32 -7.90 10.45
CA ALA A 70 9.30 -8.77 11.09
C ALA A 70 10.01 -9.71 10.10
N VAL A 71 9.29 -10.27 9.11
CA VAL A 71 9.90 -11.13 8.07
C VAL A 71 10.91 -10.40 7.20
N TYR A 72 10.71 -9.10 6.99
CA TYR A 72 11.57 -8.28 6.12
C TYR A 72 12.48 -7.32 6.88
N ASP A 73 12.60 -7.49 8.19
CA ASP A 73 13.38 -6.62 9.08
C ASP A 73 13.04 -5.13 8.90
N LEU A 74 11.77 -4.78 8.62
CA LEU A 74 11.35 -3.38 8.49
C LEU A 74 10.99 -2.80 9.86
N ASP A 75 11.91 -2.02 10.40
CA ASP A 75 11.82 -1.36 11.71
C ASP A 75 11.32 0.09 11.66
N TRP A 76 11.19 0.65 10.45
CA TRP A 76 10.81 2.04 10.25
C TRP A 76 9.33 2.34 10.54
N SER A 77 9.10 3.61 10.85
CA SER A 77 7.81 4.21 11.13
C SER A 77 7.54 5.41 10.20
N ALA A 78 6.37 6.02 10.33
CA ALA A 78 6.05 7.24 9.60
C ALA A 78 7.02 8.39 9.93
N GLU A 79 7.63 8.39 11.12
CA GLU A 79 8.59 9.42 11.55
C GLU A 79 9.92 9.36 10.78
N ASP A 80 10.18 8.26 10.07
CA ASP A 80 11.42 8.04 9.33
C ASP A 80 11.30 8.40 7.85
N SER A 81 10.09 8.71 7.38
CA SER A 81 9.72 8.91 5.96
C SER A 81 10.53 9.98 5.19
N HIS A 82 11.27 10.84 5.89
CA HIS A 82 12.13 11.88 5.30
C HIS A 82 13.57 11.87 5.83
N LYS A 83 13.96 10.80 6.54
CA LYS A 83 15.28 10.72 7.21
C LYS A 83 16.28 9.85 6.45
N PHE A 84 15.88 9.24 5.34
CA PHE A 84 16.76 8.38 4.55
C PHE A 84 17.55 9.20 3.54
N ALA A 85 18.88 9.05 3.59
CA ALA A 85 19.73 9.46 2.49
C ALA A 85 19.63 8.41 1.38
N GLU A 86 19.53 8.85 0.13
CA GLU A 86 19.65 7.94 -1.00
C GLU A 86 21.13 7.57 -1.19
N ASP A 87 21.42 6.28 -1.37
CA ASP A 87 22.72 5.89 -1.91
C ASP A 87 22.79 6.41 -3.35
N GLU A 88 23.88 7.08 -3.69
CA GLU A 88 24.17 7.46 -5.07
C GLU A 88 24.24 6.19 -5.93
N THR A 89 23.22 5.97 -6.75
CA THR A 89 23.22 4.96 -7.83
C THR A 89 23.63 5.60 -9.14
#